data_AF-A0A3D5W9D3-F1
#
_entry.id   AF-A0A3D5W9D3-F1
#
_cell.length_a   1.000
_cell.length_b   1.000
_cell.length_c   1.000
_cell.angle_alpha   90.00
_cell.angle_beta   90.00
_cell.angle_gamma   90.00
#
_symmetry.space_group_name_H-M   'P 1'
#
loop_
_entity.id
_entity.type
_entity.pdbx_description
1 polymer ?
#
loop_
_entity_poly.entity_id
_entity_poly.type
_entity_poly.pdbx_seq_one_letter_code
_entity_poly.pdbx_strand_id
1 'polypeptide(L)'
;MNTLAHLYLSGDDPELILGNFIGDSVRGDEFSQLEQRVQQGVMLHRKIDRFTDGHPVFRQISALMRKDFGRYCSVVADVFLDHFLAREWERFDSRPLEDYTRWIHQILARRIDTCPERSRRY
;
A
#
# COMPACT_ATOMS: atom_id res chain seq x y z
N MET A 1 3.86 5.25 -4.24
CA MET A 1 3.10 4.05 -3.90
C MET A 1 1.81 4.50 -3.25
N ASN A 2 0.70 4.03 -3.77
CA ASN A 2 -0.63 4.08 -3.15
C ASN A 2 -0.53 3.47 -1.77
N THR A 3 -0.75 4.28 -0.77
CA THR A 3 -0.67 3.84 0.62
C THR A 3 -2.04 3.40 1.09
N LEU A 4 -3.12 4.08 0.67
CA LEU A 4 -4.46 3.83 1.18
C LEU A 4 -5.00 2.46 0.75
N ALA A 5 -4.94 2.13 -0.54
CA ALA A 5 -5.44 0.84 -1.04
C ALA A 5 -4.68 -0.35 -0.43
N HIS A 6 -3.35 -0.24 -0.32
CA HIS A 6 -2.51 -1.27 0.30
C HIS A 6 -2.85 -1.51 1.76
N LEU A 7 -3.00 -0.43 2.54
CA LEU A 7 -3.41 -0.52 3.94
C LEU A 7 -4.81 -1.10 4.05
N TYR A 8 -5.77 -0.61 3.26
CA TYR A 8 -7.16 -1.04 3.30
C TYR A 8 -7.34 -2.52 2.97
N LEU A 9 -6.64 -3.02 1.94
CA LEU A 9 -6.69 -4.43 1.57
C LEU A 9 -5.97 -5.35 2.58
N SER A 10 -5.30 -4.80 3.59
CA SER A 10 -4.73 -5.56 4.71
C SER A 10 -5.75 -5.88 5.81
N GLY A 11 -6.98 -5.36 5.72
CA GLY A 11 -8.03 -5.59 6.71
C GLY A 11 -7.68 -4.96 8.07
N ASP A 12 -8.06 -5.63 9.16
CA ASP A 12 -7.89 -5.13 10.53
C ASP A 12 -6.69 -5.73 11.29
N ASP A 13 -5.78 -6.43 10.60
CA ASP A 13 -4.63 -7.12 11.21
C ASP A 13 -3.38 -6.21 11.27
N PRO A 14 -2.92 -5.79 12.46
CA PRO A 14 -1.81 -4.84 12.58
C PRO A 14 -0.47 -5.33 12.02
N GLU A 15 -0.17 -6.62 12.12
CA GLU A 15 1.09 -7.19 11.63
C GLU A 15 1.06 -7.33 10.10
N LEU A 16 -0.11 -7.69 9.55
CA LEU A 16 -0.31 -7.72 8.11
C LEU A 16 -0.23 -6.32 7.50
N ILE A 17 -0.87 -5.33 8.13
CA ILE A 17 -0.80 -3.90 7.76
C ILE A 17 0.65 -3.42 7.77
N LEU A 18 1.39 -3.72 8.84
CA LEU A 18 2.80 -3.34 8.96
C LEU A 18 3.63 -3.93 7.82
N GLY A 19 3.47 -5.24 7.57
CA GLY A 19 4.18 -5.93 6.50
C GLY A 19 3.86 -5.36 5.12
N ASN A 20 2.60 -5.05 4.87
CA ASN A 20 2.16 -4.48 3.59
C ASN A 20 2.75 -3.07 3.40
N PHE A 21 2.72 -2.25 4.45
CA PHE A 21 3.30 -0.91 4.44
C PHE A 21 4.80 -0.89 4.14
N ILE A 22 5.57 -1.83 4.71
CA ILE A 22 7.04 -1.90 4.50
C ILE A 22 7.45 -2.71 3.26
N GLY A 23 6.49 -3.23 2.49
CA GLY A 23 6.74 -4.25 1.46
C GLY A 23 7.80 -3.86 0.41
N ASP A 24 7.81 -2.59 0.02
CA ASP A 24 8.76 -2.01 -0.93
C ASP A 24 10.19 -1.86 -0.37
N SER A 25 10.30 -1.74 0.95
CA SER A 25 11.56 -1.52 1.67
C SER A 25 12.29 -2.81 2.03
N VAL A 26 11.57 -3.93 2.14
CA VAL A 26 12.11 -5.23 2.58
C VAL A 26 12.80 -5.96 1.43
N ARG A 27 14.10 -6.23 1.56
CA ARG A 27 14.90 -6.93 0.53
C ARG A 27 15.70 -8.11 1.09
N GLY A 28 15.89 -9.13 0.25
CA GLY A 28 16.80 -10.25 0.54
C GLY A 28 16.55 -10.89 1.91
N ASP A 29 17.61 -11.00 2.71
CA ASP A 29 17.61 -11.66 4.00
C ASP A 29 16.74 -10.96 5.05
N GLU A 30 16.44 -9.66 4.89
CA GLU A 30 15.55 -8.93 5.80
C GLU A 30 14.16 -9.56 5.85
N PHE A 31 13.68 -10.09 4.72
CA PHE A 31 12.36 -10.73 4.65
C PHE A 31 12.27 -11.94 5.59
N SER A 32 13.31 -12.77 5.62
CA SER A 32 13.35 -13.99 6.42
C SER A 32 13.45 -13.71 7.93
N GLN A 33 13.88 -12.51 8.31
CA GLN A 33 14.02 -12.08 9.71
C GLN A 33 12.74 -11.47 10.29
N LEU A 34 11.73 -11.18 9.46
CA LEU A 34 10.45 -10.66 9.90
C LEU A 34 9.61 -11.74 10.57
N GLU A 35 8.71 -11.34 11.46
CA GLU A 35 7.68 -12.22 11.99
C GLU A 35 6.79 -12.75 10.87
N GLN A 36 6.29 -13.98 11.02
CA GLN A 36 5.57 -14.70 9.96
C GLN A 36 4.39 -13.90 9.38
N ARG A 37 3.66 -13.17 10.23
CA ARG A 37 2.51 -12.38 9.79
C ARG A 37 2.91 -11.10 9.05
N VAL A 38 4.02 -10.48 9.45
CA VAL A 38 4.62 -9.34 8.74
C VAL A 38 5.14 -9.79 7.37
N GLN A 39 5.76 -10.98 7.27
CA GLN A 39 6.13 -11.57 5.98
C GLN A 39 4.92 -11.76 5.06
N GLN A 40 3.79 -12.21 5.60
CA GLN A 40 2.54 -12.34 4.84
C GLN A 40 2.06 -10.97 4.35
N GLY A 41 2.23 -9.89 5.12
CA GLY A 41 1.93 -8.53 4.71
C GLY A 41 2.80 -8.07 3.54
N VAL A 42 4.12 -8.32 3.61
CA VAL A 42 5.05 -8.04 2.51
C VAL A 42 4.67 -8.84 1.25
N MET A 43 4.25 -10.09 1.40
CA MET A 43 3.76 -10.89 0.28
C MET A 43 2.43 -10.38 -0.26
N LEU A 44 1.55 -9.86 0.60
CA LEU A 44 0.28 -9.26 0.20
C LEU A 44 0.50 -8.01 -0.65
N HIS A 45 1.40 -7.12 -0.23
CA HIS A 45 1.83 -5.96 -1.01
C HIS A 45 2.23 -6.36 -2.44
N ARG A 46 3.18 -7.31 -2.57
CA ARG A 46 3.64 -7.82 -3.87
C ARG A 46 2.53 -8.46 -4.71
N LYS A 47 1.52 -9.05 -4.07
CA LYS A 47 0.36 -9.63 -4.77
C LYS A 47 -0.57 -8.54 -5.30
N ILE A 48 -0.81 -7.49 -4.52
CA ILE A 48 -1.64 -6.34 -4.92
C ILE A 48 -1.00 -5.63 -6.11
N ASP A 49 0.30 -5.34 -6.03
CA ASP A 49 1.05 -4.72 -7.14
C ASP A 49 1.00 -5.59 -8.39
N ARG A 50 1.34 -6.87 -8.28
CA ARG A 50 1.31 -7.80 -9.42
C ARG A 50 -0.08 -7.88 -10.06
N PHE A 51 -1.13 -7.90 -9.25
CA PHE A 51 -2.51 -7.92 -9.74
C PHE A 51 -2.82 -6.64 -10.50
N THR A 52 -2.51 -5.48 -9.91
CA THR A 52 -2.84 -4.16 -10.46
C THR A 52 -2.03 -3.88 -11.73
N ASP A 53 -0.71 -4.07 -11.72
CA ASP A 53 0.16 -3.91 -12.89
C ASP A 53 -0.18 -4.87 -14.04
N GLY A 54 -0.69 -6.06 -13.68
CA GLY A 54 -1.17 -7.07 -14.61
C GLY A 54 -2.54 -6.75 -15.21
N HIS A 55 -3.34 -5.91 -14.55
CA HIS A 55 -4.75 -5.74 -14.90
C HIS A 55 -4.93 -4.94 -16.21
N PRO A 56 -5.73 -5.42 -17.18
CA PRO A 56 -5.92 -4.73 -18.45
C PRO A 56 -6.41 -3.29 -18.31
N VAL A 57 -7.30 -3.02 -17.36
CA VAL A 57 -7.82 -1.67 -17.10
C VAL A 57 -6.73 -0.74 -16.57
N PHE A 58 -5.86 -1.20 -15.68
CA PHE A 58 -4.76 -0.38 -15.16
C PHE A 58 -3.77 -0.01 -16.26
N ARG A 59 -3.47 -0.95 -17.15
CA ARG A 59 -2.63 -0.71 -18.33
C ARG A 59 -3.25 0.31 -19.28
N GLN A 60 -4.56 0.27 -19.49
CA GLN A 60 -5.28 1.27 -20.29
C GLN A 60 -5.18 2.66 -19.65
N ILE A 61 -5.43 2.77 -18.34
CA ILE A 61 -5.33 4.05 -17.61
C ILE A 61 -3.90 4.60 -17.69
N SER A 62 -2.90 3.76 -17.42
CA SER A 62 -1.48 4.13 -17.50
C SER A 62 -1.06 4.55 -18.91
N ALA A 63 -1.58 3.92 -19.95
CA ALA A 63 -1.31 4.27 -21.34
C ALA A 63 -1.87 5.66 -21.71
N LEU A 64 -3.09 6.00 -21.24
CA LEU A 64 -3.68 7.33 -21.40
C LEU A 64 -2.79 8.42 -20.79
N MET A 65 -2.24 8.13 -19.60
CA MET A 65 -1.36 9.05 -18.86
C MET A 65 0.07 9.12 -19.41
N ARG A 66 0.46 8.21 -20.32
CA ARG A 66 1.84 8.14 -20.82
C ARG A 66 2.27 9.37 -21.61
N LYS A 67 1.33 10.04 -22.27
CA LYS A 67 1.59 11.27 -23.03
C LYS A 67 2.12 12.39 -22.13
N ASP A 68 1.54 12.54 -20.94
CA ASP A 68 1.82 13.66 -20.04
C ASP A 68 2.89 13.33 -18.99
N PHE A 69 2.95 12.07 -18.55
CA PHE A 69 3.80 11.64 -17.42
C PHE A 69 4.95 10.69 -17.82
N GLY A 70 5.01 10.26 -19.08
CA GLY A 70 6.10 9.44 -19.61
C GLY A 70 6.35 8.16 -18.81
N ARG A 71 7.55 8.00 -18.27
CA ARG A 71 7.95 6.81 -17.48
C ARG A 71 7.25 6.69 -16.12
N TYR A 72 6.68 7.79 -15.62
CA TYR A 72 6.01 7.82 -14.32
C TYR A 72 4.50 7.59 -14.42
N CYS A 73 3.99 7.27 -15.61
CA CYS A 73 2.56 7.10 -15.83
C CYS A 73 1.90 6.09 -14.88
N SER A 74 2.57 4.97 -14.58
CA SER A 74 2.04 3.96 -13.66
C SER A 74 1.99 4.47 -12.22
N VAL A 75 2.99 5.24 -11.78
CA VAL A 75 3.02 5.85 -10.43
C VAL A 75 1.90 6.88 -10.29
N VAL A 76 1.66 7.67 -11.34
CA VAL A 76 0.58 8.65 -11.36
C VAL A 76 -0.78 7.96 -11.40
N ALA A 77 -0.94 6.94 -12.24
CA ALA A 77 -2.17 6.14 -12.30
C ALA A 77 -2.50 5.52 -10.94
N ASP A 78 -1.48 5.03 -10.25
CA ASP A 78 -1.60 4.53 -8.88
C ASP A 78 -2.17 5.63 -7.96
N VAL A 79 -1.53 6.81 -7.85
CA VAL A 79 -2.05 7.94 -7.05
C VAL A 79 -3.51 8.29 -7.36
N PHE A 80 -3.92 8.23 -8.63
CA PHE A 80 -5.32 8.44 -9.00
C PHE A 80 -6.27 7.38 -8.43
N LEU A 81 -5.85 6.11 -8.35
CA LEU A 81 -6.65 5.06 -7.72
C LEU A 81 -6.86 5.31 -6.22
N ASP A 82 -5.84 5.71 -5.45
CA ASP A 82 -6.05 6.09 -4.04
C ASP A 82 -6.94 7.33 -3.94
N HIS A 83 -6.81 8.29 -4.86
CA HIS A 83 -7.70 9.45 -4.87
C HIS A 83 -9.17 9.06 -5.07
N PHE A 84 -9.46 8.18 -6.03
CA PHE A 84 -10.84 7.70 -6.24
C PHE A 84 -11.33 6.84 -5.07
N LEU A 85 -10.48 6.02 -4.47
CA LEU A 85 -10.80 5.26 -3.27
C LEU A 85 -11.15 6.20 -2.10
N ALA A 86 -10.34 7.24 -1.87
CA ALA A 86 -10.58 8.23 -0.82
C ALA A 86 -11.85 9.06 -1.07
N ARG A 87 -12.10 9.44 -2.33
CA ARG A 87 -13.29 10.23 -2.72
C ARG A 87 -14.57 9.43 -2.55
N GLU A 88 -14.53 8.14 -2.86
CA GLU A 88 -15.68 7.23 -2.83
C GLU A 88 -15.70 6.36 -1.56
N TRP A 89 -14.97 6.77 -0.51
CA TRP A 89 -14.65 5.94 0.65
C TRP A 89 -15.87 5.32 1.34
N GLU A 90 -16.95 6.10 1.48
CA GLU A 90 -18.20 5.67 2.12
C GLU A 90 -18.85 4.44 1.45
N ARG A 91 -18.46 4.11 0.21
CA ARG A 91 -18.92 2.91 -0.50
C ARG A 91 -18.17 1.65 -0.11
N PHE A 92 -16.99 1.80 0.49
CA PHE A 92 -16.09 0.70 0.82
C PHE A 92 -16.07 0.43 2.32
N ASP A 93 -16.05 1.48 3.14
CA ASP A 93 -16.01 1.36 4.59
C ASP A 93 -17.02 2.31 5.24
N SER A 94 -17.66 1.84 6.31
CA SER A 94 -18.60 2.63 7.12
C SER A 94 -17.91 3.65 8.05
N ARG A 95 -16.62 3.43 8.37
CA ARG A 95 -15.81 4.35 9.16
C ARG A 95 -15.48 5.59 8.34
N PRO A 96 -15.49 6.81 8.91
CA PRO A 96 -14.93 7.97 8.23
C PRO A 96 -13.47 7.74 7.85
N LEU A 97 -13.04 8.23 6.67
CA LEU A 97 -11.66 8.08 6.19
C LEU A 97 -10.64 8.65 7.20
N GLU A 98 -10.99 9.74 7.89
CA GLU A 98 -10.16 10.34 8.93
C GLU A 98 -9.96 9.38 10.12
N ASP A 99 -11.01 8.68 10.55
CA ASP A 99 -10.91 7.73 11.64
C ASP A 99 -10.10 6.50 11.24
N TYR A 100 -10.29 6.01 10.01
CA TYR A 100 -9.50 4.92 9.45
C TYR A 100 -8.01 5.26 9.39
N THR A 101 -7.67 6.42 8.82
CA THR A 101 -6.27 6.87 8.71
C THR A 101 -5.65 7.11 10.09
N ARG A 102 -6.38 7.69 11.04
CA ARG A 102 -5.93 7.85 12.43
C ARG A 102 -5.63 6.51 13.08
N TRP A 103 -6.48 5.51 12.88
CA TRP A 103 -6.26 4.15 13.37
C TRP A 103 -5.01 3.50 12.76
N ILE A 104 -4.79 3.64 11.44
CA ILE A 104 -3.56 3.18 10.80
C ILE A 104 -2.33 3.86 11.40
N HIS A 105 -2.36 5.18 11.56
CA HIS A 105 -1.24 5.92 12.15
C HIS A 105 -0.88 5.40 13.55
N GLN A 106 -1.88 5.04 14.37
CA GLN A 106 -1.64 4.45 15.69
C GLN A 106 -0.99 3.07 15.61
N ILE A 107 -1.36 2.24 14.63
CA ILE A 107 -0.73 0.94 14.40
C ILE A 107 0.74 1.12 14.02
N LEU A 108 1.00 1.98 13.02
CA LEU A 108 2.34 2.20 12.49
C LEU A 108 3.26 2.85 13.53
N ALA A 109 2.79 3.89 14.24
CA ALA A 109 3.58 4.58 15.26
C ALA A 109 4.08 3.66 16.38
N ARG A 110 3.32 2.63 16.75
CA ARG A 110 3.72 1.65 17.78
C ARG A 110 4.80 0.67 17.31
N ARG A 111 5.03 0.58 16.01
CA ARG A 111 5.86 -0.47 15.39
C ARG A 111 6.98 0.09 14.52
N ILE A 112 6.96 1.37 14.17
CA ILE A 112 7.91 1.96 13.22
C ILE A 112 9.37 1.82 13.69
N ASP A 113 9.62 1.89 14.99
CA ASP A 113 10.95 1.70 15.59
C ASP A 113 11.50 0.28 15.41
N THR A 114 10.64 -0.71 15.15
CA THR A 114 11.03 -2.10 14.88
C THR A 114 11.25 -2.40 13.40
N CYS A 115 10.93 -1.45 12.51
CA CYS A 115 11.08 -1.64 11.07
C CYS A 115 12.53 -1.40 10.59
N PRO A 116 12.88 -1.90 9.39
CA PRO A 116 14.13 -1.55 8.71
C PRO A 116 14.29 -0.04 8.57
N GLU A 117 15.53 0.45 8.60
CA GLU A 117 15.87 1.88 8.67
C GLU A 117 15.27 2.71 7.51
N ARG A 118 15.08 2.09 6.34
CA ARG A 118 14.45 2.73 5.17
C ARG A 118 12.95 3.00 5.36
N SER A 119 12.26 2.16 6.13
CA SER A 119 10.83 2.30 6.40
C SER A 119 10.53 3.32 7.50
N ARG A 120 11.53 3.73 8.30
CA ARG A 120 11.36 4.68 9.42
C ARG A 120 11.25 6.14 9.01
N ARG A 121 11.33 6.44 7.71
CA ARG A 121 11.30 7.81 7.16
C ARG A 121 9.88 8.34 6.90
N TYR A 122 8.85 7.56 7.21
CA TYR A 122 7.45 7.85 6.92
C TYR A 122 6.66 8.18 8.17
#